data_AF-A0A5B8UIE8-F1
#
_entry.id   AF-A0A5B8UIE8-F1
#
_cell.length_a   1.000
_cell.length_b   1.000
_cell.length_c   1.000
_cell.angle_alpha   90.00
_cell.angle_beta   90.00
_cell.angle_gamma   90.00
#
_symmetry.space_group_name_H-M   'P 1'
#
loop_
_entity.id
_entity.type
_entity.pdbx_description
1 polymer ?
#
loop_
_entity_poly.entity_id
_entity_poly.type
_entity_poly.pdbx_seq_one_letter_code
_entity_poly.pdbx_strand_id
1 'polypeptide(L)'
;MKAEGNPDIIKQTFFIGKANNITLKEAYNLMSGRAVNKDLLNKEGQAYNAWVQMNFKETDKSGNYLLKQYHQNYGFDLAKELAKHPIKELADEKEKYRLLESLQKGNRQMVTLLKEGTEQKMFIEANPRFKSLNVYDTSMQRVYNQSLNEKGSQEQSAKQEVKKETNKQATDDDGGIAAPKQKRSRKKGQSIS
;
A
#
# COMPACT_ATOMS: atom_id res chain seq x y z
N MET A 1 -24.21 10.01 26.99
CA MET A 1 -22.97 10.82 26.98
C MET A 1 -21.93 10.04 26.20
N LYS A 2 -21.41 10.59 25.10
CA LYS A 2 -20.29 10.01 24.34
C LYS A 2 -19.01 10.47 25.02
N ALA A 3 -18.15 9.55 25.42
CA ALA A 3 -16.82 9.90 25.91
C ALA A 3 -15.97 10.33 24.71
N GLU A 4 -15.66 11.61 24.64
CA GLU A 4 -14.58 12.16 23.82
C GLU A 4 -13.24 11.84 24.50
N GLY A 5 -12.26 11.36 23.72
CA GLY A 5 -10.86 11.31 24.15
C GLY A 5 -10.30 9.93 24.49
N ASN A 6 -10.11 9.09 23.48
CA ASN A 6 -8.84 8.38 23.33
C ASN A 6 -8.68 8.03 21.85
N PRO A 7 -7.66 8.52 21.12
CA PRO A 7 -7.30 7.90 19.85
C PRO A 7 -7.01 6.43 20.18
N ASP A 8 -7.72 5.48 19.56
CA ASP A 8 -7.62 4.06 19.87
C ASP A 8 -6.15 3.66 20.03
N ILE A 9 -5.75 3.33 21.27
CA ILE A 9 -4.35 3.03 21.56
C ILE A 9 -4.02 1.73 20.82
N ILE A 10 -3.30 1.86 19.71
CA ILE A 10 -2.82 0.72 18.92
C ILE A 10 -1.74 0.01 19.74
N LYS A 11 -1.97 -1.25 20.07
CA LYS A 11 -1.01 -2.13 20.74
C LYS A 11 -0.54 -3.20 19.77
N GLN A 12 0.77 -3.43 19.74
CA GLN A 12 1.41 -4.46 18.94
C GLN A 12 2.61 -5.02 19.70
N THR A 13 2.73 -6.34 19.74
CA THR A 13 3.92 -7.03 20.23
C THR A 13 4.86 -7.35 19.06
N PHE A 14 6.14 -7.03 19.24
CA PHE A 14 7.23 -7.43 18.32
C PHE A 14 8.17 -8.36 19.09
N PHE A 15 8.37 -9.57 18.56
CA PHE A 15 9.29 -10.53 19.16
C PHE A 15 10.73 -10.24 18.73
N ILE A 16 11.66 -10.30 19.68
CA ILE A 16 13.09 -10.11 19.45
C ILE A 16 13.77 -11.48 19.60
N GLY A 17 14.34 -11.98 18.50
CA GLY A 17 15.09 -13.23 18.43
C GLY A 17 16.57 -13.00 18.13
N LYS A 18 17.23 -14.04 17.60
CA LYS A 18 18.67 -14.03 17.29
C LYS A 18 19.02 -13.28 15.99
N ALA A 19 18.08 -13.16 15.06
CA ALA A 19 18.27 -12.51 13.77
C ALA A 19 16.96 -11.90 13.26
N ASN A 20 17.05 -10.98 12.29
CA ASN A 20 15.91 -10.40 11.57
C ASN A 20 14.90 -9.64 12.45
N ASN A 21 15.39 -9.06 13.55
CA ASN A 21 14.59 -8.32 14.51
C ASN A 21 14.03 -7.02 13.92
N ILE A 22 12.85 -6.64 14.40
CA ILE A 22 12.27 -5.31 14.18
C ILE A 22 12.78 -4.39 15.28
N THR A 23 13.51 -3.35 14.91
CA THR A 23 13.97 -2.30 15.81
C THR A 23 12.81 -1.40 16.25
N LEU A 24 12.99 -0.62 17.33
CA LEU A 24 11.96 0.32 17.80
C LEU A 24 11.50 1.30 16.71
N LYS A 25 12.44 1.81 15.89
CA LYS A 25 12.12 2.75 14.81
C LYS A 25 11.33 2.07 13.69
N GLU A 26 11.72 0.85 13.30
CA GLU A 26 10.97 0.06 12.33
C GLU A 26 9.57 -0.30 12.85
N ALA A 27 9.44 -0.66 14.12
CA ALA A 27 8.16 -0.93 14.79
C ALA A 27 7.24 0.31 14.75
N TYR A 28 7.77 1.48 15.09
CA TYR A 28 7.05 2.75 14.96
C TYR A 28 6.60 3.00 13.52
N ASN A 29 7.46 2.74 12.54
CA ASN A 29 7.13 2.90 11.12
C ASN A 29 6.01 1.94 10.69
N LEU A 30 6.06 0.67 11.09
CA LEU A 30 5.01 -0.32 10.83
C LEU A 30 3.67 0.07 11.47
N MET A 31 3.69 0.51 12.74
CA MET A 31 2.49 0.96 13.46
C MET A 31 1.92 2.28 12.90
N SER A 32 2.74 3.07 12.20
CA SER A 32 2.29 4.23 11.41
C SER A 32 1.74 3.85 10.03
N GLY A 33 1.68 2.55 9.69
CA GLY A 33 1.22 2.02 8.41
C GLY A 33 2.25 2.06 7.27
N ARG A 34 3.50 2.43 7.55
CA ARG A 34 4.59 2.39 6.58
C ARG A 34 5.14 0.96 6.46
N ALA A 35 5.86 0.70 5.38
CA ALA A 35 6.47 -0.59 5.13
C ALA A 35 7.97 -0.57 5.48
N VAL A 36 8.51 -1.70 5.92
CA VAL A 36 9.92 -1.89 6.26
C VAL A 36 10.46 -3.07 5.45
N ASN A 37 11.62 -2.91 4.83
CA ASN A 37 12.32 -3.95 4.10
C ASN A 37 13.22 -4.76 5.05
N LYS A 38 13.06 -6.09 5.07
CA LYS A 38 13.81 -6.99 5.94
C LYS A 38 14.28 -8.20 5.15
N ASP A 39 15.42 -8.74 5.59
CA ASP A 39 15.78 -10.12 5.31
C ASP A 39 15.06 -11.00 6.33
N LEU A 40 14.31 -11.99 5.84
CA LEU A 40 13.49 -12.91 6.61
C LEU A 40 13.92 -14.35 6.30
N LEU A 41 13.46 -15.32 7.10
CA LEU A 41 13.67 -16.74 6.84
C LEU A 41 12.34 -17.39 6.45
N ASN A 42 12.35 -18.27 5.45
CA ASN A 42 11.19 -19.10 5.13
C ASN A 42 11.09 -20.30 6.09
N LYS A 43 10.12 -21.18 5.88
CA LYS A 43 9.92 -22.35 6.75
C LYS A 43 11.09 -23.32 6.70
N GLU A 44 11.82 -23.33 5.59
CA GLU A 44 12.99 -24.13 5.30
C GLU A 44 14.29 -23.47 5.82
N GLY A 45 14.20 -22.30 6.44
CA GLY A 45 15.35 -21.57 6.99
C GLY A 45 16.17 -20.80 5.95
N GLN A 46 15.71 -20.70 4.71
CA GLN A 46 16.37 -19.94 3.65
C GLN A 46 16.06 -18.46 3.79
N ALA A 47 17.11 -17.63 3.67
CA ALA A 47 16.98 -16.18 3.71
C ALA A 47 16.34 -15.64 2.42
N TYR A 48 15.41 -14.70 2.58
CA TYR A 48 14.84 -13.95 1.47
C TYR A 48 14.53 -12.52 1.91
N ASN A 49 14.59 -11.57 0.96
CA ASN A 49 14.25 -10.19 1.23
C ASN A 49 12.76 -9.92 0.94
N ALA A 50 12.10 -9.18 1.82
CA ALA A 50 10.72 -8.76 1.63
C ALA A 50 10.43 -7.42 2.29
N TRP A 51 9.48 -6.69 1.71
CA TRP A 51 8.84 -5.58 2.41
C TRP A 51 7.74 -6.11 3.32
N VAL A 52 7.68 -5.60 4.53
CA VAL A 52 6.73 -5.96 5.57
C VAL A 52 5.87 -4.74 5.90
N GLN A 53 4.56 -4.91 5.98
CA GLN A 53 3.61 -3.84 6.32
C GLN A 53 2.50 -4.36 7.22
N MET A 54 2.10 -3.57 8.21
CA MET A 54 1.00 -3.94 9.12
C MET A 54 -0.36 -3.93 8.41
N ASN A 55 -1.17 -4.94 8.67
CA ASN A 55 -2.55 -5.06 8.18
C ASN A 55 -3.54 -4.70 9.29
N PHE A 56 -3.91 -3.43 9.40
CA PHE A 56 -4.85 -2.95 10.43
C PHE A 56 -6.29 -3.50 10.32
N LYS A 57 -6.56 -4.40 9.37
CA LYS A 57 -7.88 -5.02 9.18
C LYS A 57 -8.00 -6.40 9.82
N GLU A 58 -6.87 -7.04 10.14
CA GLU A 58 -6.85 -8.43 10.58
C GLU A 58 -5.88 -8.58 11.76
N THR A 59 -6.34 -9.24 12.82
CA THR A 59 -5.54 -9.57 14.00
C THR A 59 -5.43 -11.08 14.18
N ASP A 60 -4.36 -11.53 14.82
CA ASP A 60 -4.26 -12.89 15.31
C ASP A 60 -5.12 -13.11 16.58
N LYS A 61 -5.08 -14.34 17.12
CA LYS A 61 -5.82 -14.71 18.34
C LYS A 61 -5.40 -13.93 19.59
N SER A 62 -4.21 -13.34 19.58
CA SER A 62 -3.65 -12.54 20.68
C SER A 62 -3.92 -11.04 20.50
N GLY A 63 -4.64 -10.64 19.44
CA GLY A 63 -4.96 -9.25 19.14
C GLY A 63 -3.84 -8.48 18.43
N ASN A 64 -2.77 -9.14 18.00
CA ASN A 64 -1.71 -8.49 17.22
C ASN A 64 -2.13 -8.36 15.76
N TYR A 65 -1.86 -7.22 15.13
CA TYR A 65 -2.12 -7.05 13.72
C TYR A 65 -1.22 -7.95 12.87
N LEU A 66 -1.80 -8.57 11.85
CA LEU A 66 -1.05 -9.40 10.92
C LEU A 66 -0.10 -8.55 10.06
N LEU A 67 1.04 -9.12 9.68
CA LEU A 67 2.00 -8.47 8.78
C LEU A 67 1.84 -9.03 7.36
N LYS A 68 1.63 -8.14 6.39
CA LYS A 68 1.68 -8.46 4.96
C LYS A 68 3.11 -8.38 4.47
N GLN A 69 3.48 -9.33 3.62
CA GLN A 69 4.80 -9.41 3.02
C GLN A 69 4.72 -9.26 1.51
N TYR A 70 5.62 -8.46 0.96
CA TYR A 70 5.81 -8.28 -0.47
C TYR A 70 7.23 -8.74 -0.80
N HIS A 71 7.36 -10.01 -1.20
CA HIS A 71 8.63 -10.63 -1.55
C HIS A 71 9.20 -10.05 -2.86
N GLN A 72 10.45 -10.35 -3.20
CA GLN A 72 11.11 -9.86 -4.41
C GLN A 72 10.29 -10.07 -5.71
N ASN A 73 9.68 -11.25 -5.88
CA ASN A 73 8.83 -11.55 -7.06
C ASN A 73 7.52 -10.73 -7.13
N TYR A 74 7.19 -9.96 -6.09
CA TYR A 74 6.06 -9.03 -6.11
C TYR A 74 6.33 -7.86 -7.07
N GLY A 75 7.60 -7.50 -7.27
CA GLY A 75 8.03 -6.53 -8.29
C GLY A 75 8.05 -5.08 -7.84
N PHE A 76 8.13 -4.80 -6.53
CA PHE A 76 8.46 -3.45 -6.06
C PHE A 76 9.98 -3.32 -5.92
N ASP A 77 10.56 -2.38 -6.67
CA ASP A 77 11.99 -2.08 -6.69
C ASP A 77 12.17 -0.60 -6.33
N LEU A 78 12.62 -0.34 -5.10
CA LEU A 78 12.73 1.01 -4.56
C LEU A 78 13.73 1.87 -5.35
N ALA A 79 14.87 1.29 -5.73
CA ALA A 79 15.91 2.02 -6.45
C ALA A 79 15.42 2.43 -7.85
N LYS A 80 14.73 1.52 -8.56
CA LYS A 80 14.09 1.83 -9.84
C LYS A 80 12.98 2.85 -9.71
N GLU A 81 12.19 2.79 -8.65
CA GLU A 81 11.12 3.76 -8.42
C GLU A 81 11.67 5.16 -8.14
N LEU A 82 12.67 5.29 -7.28
CA LEU A 82 13.35 6.56 -7.00
C LEU A 82 13.92 7.20 -8.27
N ALA A 83 14.53 6.39 -9.15
CA ALA A 83 15.12 6.86 -10.40
C ALA A 83 14.12 7.47 -11.39
N LYS A 84 12.81 7.28 -11.20
CA LYS A 84 11.76 7.92 -12.01
C LYS A 84 11.51 9.38 -11.63
N HIS A 85 12.06 9.84 -10.50
CA HIS A 85 11.85 11.18 -9.97
C HIS A 85 13.15 12.01 -10.05
N PRO A 86 13.05 13.33 -10.26
CA PRO A 86 14.21 14.22 -10.34
C PRO A 86 14.74 14.57 -8.94
N ILE A 87 15.13 13.57 -8.15
CA ILE A 87 15.62 13.73 -6.78
C ILE A 87 17.12 14.06 -6.81
N LYS A 88 17.48 15.23 -6.28
CA LYS A 88 18.86 15.76 -6.24
C LYS A 88 19.81 14.81 -5.51
N GLU A 89 19.38 14.22 -4.40
CA GLU A 89 20.18 13.32 -3.56
C GLU A 89 20.58 12.02 -4.29
N LEU A 90 19.95 11.67 -5.42
CA LEU A 90 20.32 10.50 -6.21
C LEU A 90 21.60 10.71 -7.03
N ALA A 91 22.04 11.95 -7.22
CA ALA A 91 23.26 12.29 -7.98
C ALA A 91 24.54 12.01 -7.20
N ASP A 92 24.47 12.00 -5.86
CA ASP A 92 25.58 11.64 -4.98
C ASP A 92 25.37 10.21 -4.45
N GLU A 93 26.38 9.35 -4.61
CA GLU A 93 26.25 7.93 -4.25
C GLU A 93 26.02 7.69 -2.76
N LYS A 94 26.64 8.51 -1.90
CA LYS A 94 26.54 8.39 -0.45
C LYS A 94 25.16 8.85 0.03
N GLU A 95 24.65 9.95 -0.50
CA GLU A 95 23.30 10.43 -0.20
C GLU A 95 22.23 9.50 -0.76
N LYS A 96 22.42 8.96 -1.96
CA LYS A 96 21.56 7.91 -2.53
C LYS A 96 21.49 6.69 -1.63
N TYR A 97 22.64 6.20 -1.15
CA TYR A 97 22.69 5.06 -0.24
C TYR A 97 21.93 5.34 1.06
N ARG A 98 22.17 6.52 1.67
CA ARG A 98 21.47 6.95 2.89
C ARG A 98 19.96 7.06 2.69
N LEU A 99 19.53 7.58 1.54
CA LEU A 99 18.12 7.68 1.18
C LEU A 99 17.47 6.29 1.07
N LEU A 100 18.11 5.38 0.34
CA LEU A 100 17.65 3.99 0.20
C LEU A 100 17.53 3.31 1.56
N GLU A 101 18.56 3.37 2.40
CA GLU A 101 18.57 2.76 3.73
C GLU A 101 17.47 3.34 4.63
N SER A 102 17.28 4.67 4.60
CA SER A 102 16.25 5.35 5.37
C SER A 102 14.84 4.87 4.98
N LEU A 103 14.57 4.79 3.68
CA LEU A 103 13.29 4.32 3.13
C LEU A 103 13.06 2.82 3.34
N GLN A 104 14.11 2.00 3.23
CA GLN A 104 14.07 0.57 3.57
C GLN A 104 13.72 0.36 5.04
N LYS A 105 14.20 1.21 5.95
CA LYS A 105 13.79 1.20 7.36
C LYS A 105 12.37 1.71 7.58
N GLY A 106 11.65 2.10 6.53
CA GLY A 106 10.28 2.63 6.57
C GLY A 106 10.19 4.08 7.02
N ASN A 107 11.29 4.83 7.02
CA ASN A 107 11.25 6.24 7.36
C ASN A 107 10.55 7.03 6.25
N ARG A 108 9.91 8.12 6.64
CA ARG A 108 9.54 9.18 5.72
C ARG A 108 10.72 10.13 5.62
N GLN A 109 11.27 10.29 4.43
CA GLN A 109 12.52 11.00 4.20
C GLN A 109 12.26 12.27 3.40
N MET A 110 12.83 13.40 3.85
CA MET A 110 12.84 14.63 3.06
C MET A 110 13.85 14.48 1.91
N VAL A 111 13.45 14.93 0.73
CA VAL A 111 14.24 14.94 -0.51
C VAL A 111 14.05 16.27 -1.23
N THR A 112 14.96 16.57 -2.15
CA THR A 112 14.93 17.78 -2.98
C THR A 112 14.62 17.40 -4.42
N LEU A 113 13.46 17.80 -4.92
CA LEU A 113 13.10 17.62 -6.32
C LEU A 113 13.60 18.79 -7.17
N LEU A 114 14.18 18.49 -8.32
CA LEU A 114 14.58 19.46 -9.34
C LEU A 114 13.53 19.49 -10.44
N LYS A 115 12.61 20.46 -10.38
CA LYS A 115 11.57 20.65 -11.40
C LYS A 115 11.75 22.00 -12.07
N GLU A 116 11.95 22.01 -13.39
CA GLU A 116 12.05 23.24 -14.19
C GLU A 116 13.14 24.21 -13.70
N GLY A 117 14.25 23.69 -13.17
CA GLY A 117 15.35 24.49 -12.62
C GLY A 117 15.11 25.03 -11.21
N THR A 118 13.97 24.70 -10.59
CA THR A 118 13.67 25.05 -9.20
C THR A 118 13.85 23.86 -8.26
N GLU A 119 14.34 24.13 -7.05
CA GLU A 119 14.45 23.14 -5.98
C GLU A 119 13.20 23.16 -5.10
N GLN A 120 12.53 22.02 -4.98
CA GLN A 120 11.37 21.85 -4.12
C GLN A 120 11.62 20.74 -3.10
N LYS A 121 11.50 21.07 -1.80
CA LYS A 121 11.60 20.08 -0.73
C LYS A 121 10.27 19.32 -0.58
N MET A 122 10.36 18.00 -0.59
CA MET A 122 9.23 17.08 -0.45
C MET A 122 9.59 15.97 0.52
N PHE A 123 8.59 15.26 1.04
CA PHE A 123 8.79 14.03 1.80
C PHE A 123 8.34 12.82 0.99
N ILE A 124 9.08 11.73 1.08
CA ILE A 124 8.75 10.47 0.42
C ILE A 124 8.82 9.29 1.39
N GLU A 125 8.02 8.26 1.13
CA GLU A 125 8.06 6.97 1.82
C GLU A 125 7.75 5.85 0.82
N ALA A 126 8.29 4.66 1.08
CA ALA A 126 8.07 3.48 0.25
C ALA A 126 6.63 2.97 0.36
N ASN A 127 6.01 2.66 -0.78
CA ASN A 127 4.68 2.08 -0.86
C ASN A 127 4.69 0.79 -1.69
N PRO A 128 5.22 -0.32 -1.13
CA PRO A 128 5.31 -1.60 -1.83
C PRO A 128 3.95 -2.09 -2.33
N ARG A 129 2.87 -1.88 -1.56
CA ARG A 129 1.50 -2.30 -1.93
C ARG A 129 1.05 -1.81 -3.31
N PHE A 130 1.44 -0.60 -3.68
CA PHE A 130 1.11 0.01 -4.97
C PHE A 130 2.31 0.09 -5.91
N LYS A 131 3.43 -0.55 -5.52
CA LYS A 131 4.71 -0.54 -6.25
C LYS A 131 5.19 0.87 -6.59
N SER A 132 4.99 1.81 -5.67
CA SER A 132 5.25 3.24 -5.88
C SER A 132 5.87 3.90 -4.65
N LEU A 133 6.10 5.21 -4.72
CA LEU A 133 6.32 6.06 -3.56
C LEU A 133 5.03 6.79 -3.17
N ASN A 134 4.87 7.08 -1.89
CA ASN A 134 3.98 8.18 -1.47
C ASN A 134 4.82 9.45 -1.38
N VAL A 135 4.28 10.55 -1.88
CA VAL A 135 4.94 11.86 -1.86
C VAL A 135 4.07 12.85 -1.08
N TYR A 136 4.70 13.69 -0.28
CA TYR A 136 4.05 14.71 0.53
C TYR A 136 4.77 16.04 0.40
N ASP A 137 4.01 17.14 0.48
CA ASP A 137 4.58 18.48 0.59
C ASP A 137 5.14 18.74 2.01
N THR A 138 5.65 19.95 2.23
CA THR A 138 6.18 20.38 3.53
C THR A 138 5.12 20.52 4.62
N SER A 139 3.84 20.59 4.25
CA SER A 139 2.68 20.57 5.13
C SER A 139 2.15 19.15 5.38
N MET A 140 2.89 18.12 4.96
CA MET A 140 2.56 16.70 5.10
C MET A 140 1.27 16.30 4.40
N GLN A 141 0.83 17.07 3.40
CA GLN A 141 -0.30 16.72 2.54
C GLN A 141 0.18 15.84 1.41
N ARG A 142 -0.59 14.78 1.13
CA ARG A 142 -0.23 13.81 0.09
C ARG A 142 -0.39 14.44 -1.28
N VAL A 143 0.67 14.38 -2.08
CA VAL A 143 0.69 14.83 -3.48
C VAL A 143 0.45 13.63 -4.38
N TYR A 144 -0.58 13.69 -5.21
CA TYR A 144 -0.89 12.63 -6.17
C TYR A 144 -0.02 12.77 -7.43
N ASN A 145 0.50 11.64 -7.91
CA ASN A 145 1.53 11.55 -8.96
C ASN A 145 1.20 12.24 -10.30
N GLN A 146 -0.06 12.61 -10.58
CA GLN A 146 -0.40 13.42 -11.76
C GLN A 146 0.41 14.73 -11.78
N SER A 147 0.65 15.38 -10.64
CA SER A 147 1.36 16.68 -10.60
C SER A 147 2.89 16.59 -10.75
N LEU A 148 3.49 15.40 -10.58
CA LEU A 148 4.93 15.22 -10.70
C LEU A 148 5.36 14.99 -12.15
N ASN A 149 4.48 14.41 -12.97
CA ASN A 149 4.75 14.06 -14.37
C ASN A 149 4.05 14.97 -15.39
N GLU A 150 3.10 15.81 -14.98
CA GLU A 150 2.36 16.66 -15.93
C GLU A 150 2.68 18.14 -15.75
N LYS A 151 3.09 18.75 -16.87
CA LYS A 151 2.88 20.16 -17.15
C LYS A 151 1.38 20.44 -17.05
N GLY A 152 1.01 21.37 -16.18
CA GLY A 152 -0.24 22.15 -16.22
C GLY A 152 -1.56 21.39 -16.33
N SER A 153 -2.21 21.16 -15.18
CA SER A 153 -3.65 21.41 -15.06
C SER A 153 -4.07 21.37 -13.59
N GLN A 154 -4.54 22.51 -13.11
CA GLN A 154 -5.24 22.65 -11.83
C GLN A 154 -6.62 21.97 -11.92
N GLU A 155 -7.19 21.74 -10.73
CA GLU A 155 -8.60 21.44 -10.44
C GLU A 155 -9.11 20.02 -10.73
N GLN A 156 -9.29 19.24 -9.65
CA GLN A 156 -10.64 18.92 -9.15
C GLN A 156 -10.54 18.03 -7.90
N SER A 157 -10.48 18.69 -6.74
CA SER A 157 -10.82 18.11 -5.45
C SER A 157 -12.21 18.58 -5.09
N ALA A 158 -13.24 17.76 -5.33
CA ALA A 158 -14.50 17.67 -4.57
C ALA A 158 -15.60 17.03 -5.43
N LYS A 159 -15.96 15.78 -5.09
CA LYS A 159 -17.34 15.25 -5.01
C LYS A 159 -17.32 13.73 -5.01
N GLN A 160 -17.27 13.16 -3.82
CA GLN A 160 -17.81 11.82 -3.61
C GLN A 160 -18.40 11.72 -2.20
N GLU A 161 -19.51 12.42 -2.01
CA GLU A 161 -20.52 12.04 -1.04
C GLU A 161 -21.91 12.19 -1.67
N VAL A 162 -22.82 11.34 -1.19
CA VAL A 162 -24.26 11.28 -1.44
C VAL A 162 -24.70 10.51 -2.70
N LYS A 163 -25.01 9.22 -2.50
CA LYS A 163 -26.39 8.71 -2.60
C LYS A 163 -26.48 7.26 -2.12
N LYS A 164 -26.95 7.10 -0.89
CA LYS A 164 -27.59 5.89 -0.37
C LYS A 164 -29.10 6.17 -0.33
N GLU A 165 -29.88 5.23 -0.87
CA GLU A 165 -31.33 4.99 -0.66
C GLU A 165 -32.30 6.11 -1.15
N THR A 166 -33.41 5.88 -1.84
CA THR A 166 -34.52 4.96 -1.52
C THR A 166 -35.54 4.92 -2.68
N ASN A 167 -36.07 3.74 -3.02
CA ASN A 167 -37.51 3.42 -3.22
C ASN A 167 -37.61 1.96 -3.70
N LYS A 168 -38.07 0.98 -2.90
CA LYS A 168 -39.48 0.68 -2.53
C LYS A 168 -40.43 0.72 -3.74
N GLN A 169 -41.37 -0.18 -3.96
CA GLN A 169 -41.80 -1.49 -3.44
C GLN A 169 -43.05 -1.77 -4.28
N ALA A 170 -43.19 -2.95 -4.88
CA ALA A 170 -44.48 -3.41 -5.40
C ALA A 170 -44.61 -4.89 -5.01
N THR A 171 -45.59 -5.15 -4.15
CA THR A 171 -46.21 -6.43 -3.83
C THR A 171 -47.02 -6.88 -5.07
N ASP A 172 -47.39 -8.15 -5.32
CA ASP A 172 -48.07 -9.18 -4.52
C ASP A 172 -47.60 -10.57 -4.99
N ASP A 173 -47.32 -11.52 -4.09
CA ASP A 173 -48.19 -12.65 -3.69
C ASP A 173 -48.47 -13.70 -4.81
N ASP A 174 -47.79 -14.85 -4.72
CA ASP A 174 -48.42 -16.18 -4.60
C ASP A 174 -47.32 -17.27 -4.61
N GLY A 175 -47.48 -18.26 -3.74
CA GLY A 175 -46.52 -19.34 -3.52
C GLY A 175 -46.74 -20.53 -4.46
N GLY A 176 -45.65 -21.17 -4.90
CA GLY A 176 -45.79 -22.46 -5.59
C GLY A 176 -44.57 -22.95 -6.35
N ILE A 177 -43.76 -23.77 -5.68
CA ILE A 177 -43.02 -24.96 -6.15
C ILE A 177 -42.75 -25.07 -7.67
N ALA A 178 -41.46 -25.04 -8.08
CA ALA A 178 -40.82 -26.10 -8.89
C ALA A 178 -39.39 -25.70 -9.36
N ALA A 179 -38.40 -26.49 -8.95
CA ALA A 179 -37.19 -26.72 -9.75
C ALA A 179 -37.42 -27.96 -10.65
N PRO A 180 -36.51 -28.37 -11.56
CA PRO A 180 -35.40 -27.69 -12.24
C PRO A 180 -35.48 -27.91 -13.79
N LYS A 181 -34.55 -27.34 -14.59
CA LYS A 181 -34.05 -28.01 -15.82
C LYS A 181 -32.76 -27.40 -16.40
N GLN A 182 -31.73 -28.23 -16.40
CA GLN A 182 -30.46 -28.06 -17.11
C GLN A 182 -30.67 -28.07 -18.64
N LYS A 183 -29.92 -27.24 -19.39
CA LYS A 183 -29.70 -27.40 -20.83
C LYS A 183 -28.23 -27.71 -21.12
N ARG A 184 -27.98 -28.95 -21.58
CA ARG A 184 -26.72 -29.43 -22.18
C ARG A 184 -26.58 -28.87 -23.60
N SER A 185 -25.36 -28.49 -23.97
CA SER A 185 -24.96 -28.11 -25.32
C SER A 185 -24.82 -29.34 -26.23
N ARG A 186 -25.24 -29.22 -27.50
CA ARG A 186 -25.05 -30.24 -28.54
C ARG A 186 -23.94 -29.82 -29.50
N LYS A 187 -23.06 -30.78 -29.76
CA LYS A 187 -21.82 -30.71 -30.55
C LYS A 187 -22.13 -30.84 -32.05
N LYS A 188 -21.41 -30.07 -32.87
CA LYS A 188 -21.36 -30.11 -34.33
C LYS A 188 -20.80 -31.44 -34.84
N GLY A 189 -21.35 -31.91 -35.96
CA GLY A 189 -20.68 -32.87 -36.84
C GLY A 189 -21.61 -33.32 -37.97
N GLN A 190 -21.28 -32.95 -39.21
CA GLN A 190 -20.93 -33.89 -40.29
C GLN A 190 -20.80 -33.15 -41.63
N SER A 191 -19.85 -33.63 -42.42
CA SER A 191 -19.56 -33.29 -43.82
C SER A 191 -19.59 -34.58 -44.64
N ILE A 192 -19.68 -34.41 -45.97
CA ILE A 192 -19.52 -35.40 -47.07
C ILE A 192 -20.86 -36.07 -47.44
N SER A 193 -21.34 -36.09 -48.69
CA SER A 193 -20.75 -35.79 -50.02
C SER A 193 -21.57 -34.77 -50.81
#